data_AF-A0A6J4G4B7-F1
#
_entry.id   AF-A0A6J4G4B7-F1
#
_cell.length_a   1.000
_cell.length_b   1.000
_cell.length_c   1.000
_cell.angle_alpha   90.00
_cell.angle_beta   90.00
_cell.angle_gamma   90.00
#
_symmetry.space_group_name_H-M   'P 1'
#
loop_
_entity.id
_entity.type
_entity.pdbx_description
1 polymer ?
#
loop_
_entity_poly.entity_id
_entity_poly.type
_entity_poly.pdbx_seq_one_letter_code
_entity_poly.pdbx_strand_id
1 'polypeptide(L)'
;MDTASVTVTTVSIIHVKNAGKLRALADVEAVFDGVVMIIQGVQVRADGKSTEVSLPTYRAPDGSWRPAIILPDEIKEAISDTVIAAGLEAGILRVKEESLAEQCMKAEPDPR
;
A
#
# COMPACT_ATOMS: atom_id res chain seq x y z
N MET A 1 -24.67 6.37 -14.10
CA MET A 1 -23.97 6.28 -12.81
C MET A 1 -22.70 7.07 -13.02
N ASP A 2 -22.59 8.23 -12.39
CA ASP A 2 -21.43 9.09 -12.56
C ASP A 2 -20.30 8.58 -11.67
N THR A 3 -19.12 8.43 -12.25
CA THR A 3 -17.89 8.11 -11.54
C THR A 3 -16.98 9.33 -11.58
N ALA A 4 -16.30 9.59 -10.47
CA ALA A 4 -15.28 10.64 -10.36
C ALA A 4 -13.90 9.99 -10.27
N SER A 5 -12.90 10.60 -10.87
CA SER A 5 -11.52 10.13 -10.73
C SER A 5 -10.95 10.49 -9.37
N VAL A 6 -10.22 9.56 -8.78
CA VAL A 6 -9.45 9.77 -7.55
C VAL A 6 -7.98 9.58 -7.88
N THR A 7 -7.15 10.55 -7.52
CA THR A 7 -5.69 10.42 -7.64
C THR A 7 -5.11 10.12 -6.28
N VAL A 8 -4.22 9.14 -6.19
CA VAL A 8 -3.59 8.72 -4.93
C VAL A 8 -2.08 8.83 -5.08
N THR A 9 -1.41 9.43 -4.10
CA THR A 9 0.04 9.60 -4.07
C THR A 9 0.57 9.39 -2.66
N THR A 10 1.69 8.68 -2.53
CA THR A 10 2.37 8.55 -1.23
C THR A 10 3.17 9.81 -0.96
N VAL A 11 2.85 10.51 0.13
CA VAL A 11 3.51 11.77 0.53
C VAL A 11 4.79 11.47 1.30
N SER A 12 4.72 10.51 2.22
CA SER A 12 5.88 10.10 3.00
C SER A 12 5.79 8.63 3.38
N ILE A 13 6.94 8.01 3.60
CA ILE A 13 7.04 6.66 4.15
C ILE A 13 8.22 6.59 5.11
N ILE A 14 7.96 6.09 6.32
CA ILE A 14 8.92 6.02 7.40
C ILE A 14 9.08 4.56 7.83
N HIS A 15 10.32 4.06 7.79
CA HIS A 15 10.66 2.73 8.27
C HIS A 15 10.49 2.64 9.79
N VAL A 16 9.66 1.71 10.25
CA VAL A 16 9.49 1.38 11.67
C VAL A 16 10.42 0.22 12.04
N LYS A 17 11.40 0.48 12.90
CA LYS A 17 12.33 -0.55 13.40
C LYS A 17 11.72 -1.28 14.60
N ASN A 18 12.05 -2.57 14.73
CA ASN A 18 11.68 -3.42 15.87
C ASN A 18 10.18 -3.56 16.14
N ALA A 19 9.33 -3.42 15.12
CA ALA A 19 7.86 -3.49 15.25
C ALA A 19 7.25 -4.78 14.65
N GLY A 20 7.96 -5.90 14.77
CA GLY A 20 7.50 -7.20 14.29
C GLY A 20 7.23 -7.20 12.79
N LYS A 21 5.95 -7.39 12.40
CA LYS A 21 5.52 -7.36 10.99
C LYS A 21 5.35 -5.95 10.43
N LEU A 22 5.21 -4.92 11.27
CA LEU A 22 5.08 -3.54 10.80
C LEU A 22 6.45 -3.05 10.31
N ARG A 23 6.55 -2.73 9.01
CA ARG A 23 7.78 -2.27 8.37
C ARG A 23 7.78 -0.78 8.11
N ALA A 24 6.63 -0.19 7.79
CA ALA A 24 6.56 1.23 7.56
C ALA A 24 5.22 1.84 7.96
N LEU A 25 5.24 3.14 8.20
CA LEU A 25 4.07 3.99 8.22
C LEU A 25 4.18 4.96 7.04
N ALA A 26 3.11 5.10 6.28
CA ALA A 26 3.00 6.01 5.17
C ALA A 26 1.90 7.04 5.41
N ASP A 27 2.13 8.24 4.90
CA ASP A 27 1.10 9.25 4.75
C ASP A 27 0.75 9.34 3.26
N VAL A 28 -0.54 9.30 2.96
CA VAL A 28 -1.05 9.22 1.59
C VAL A 28 -1.96 10.40 1.31
N GLU A 29 -1.76 11.04 0.18
CA GLU A 29 -2.64 12.06 -0.36
C GLU A 29 -3.61 11.40 -1.34
N ALA A 30 -4.89 11.72 -1.18
CA ALA A 30 -5.94 11.31 -2.10
C ALA A 30 -6.74 12.53 -2.53
N VAL A 31 -6.83 12.76 -3.84
CA VAL A 31 -7.52 13.90 -4.43
C VAL A 31 -8.84 13.42 -5.02
N PHE A 32 -9.94 13.88 -4.44
CA PHE A 32 -11.31 13.56 -4.84
C PHE A 32 -11.94 14.79 -5.46
N ASP A 33 -12.12 14.80 -6.79
CA ASP A 33 -12.74 15.93 -7.50
C ASP A 33 -12.14 17.30 -7.12
N GLY A 34 -10.81 17.35 -7.04
CA GLY A 34 -10.05 18.54 -6.63
C GLY A 34 -9.95 18.78 -5.12
N VAL A 35 -10.62 17.98 -4.28
CA VAL A 35 -10.50 18.03 -2.83
C VAL A 35 -9.37 17.13 -2.35
N VAL A 36 -8.35 17.73 -1.74
CA VAL A 36 -7.19 17.02 -1.20
C VAL A 36 -7.49 16.48 0.19
N MET A 37 -7.28 15.18 0.41
CA MET A 37 -7.32 14.54 1.72
C MET A 37 -6.00 13.85 2.03
N ILE A 38 -5.50 14.04 3.25
CA ILE A 38 -4.31 13.33 3.74
C ILE A 38 -4.74 12.23 4.72
N ILE A 39 -4.37 10.99 4.42
CA ILE A 39 -4.58 9.82 5.26
C ILE A 39 -3.26 9.47 5.92
N GLN A 40 -3.15 9.73 7.21
CA GLN A 40 -1.94 9.49 7.98
C GLN A 40 -1.93 8.12 8.64
N GLY A 41 -0.75 7.51 8.72
CA GLY A 41 -0.56 6.26 9.43
C GLY A 41 -1.07 5.03 8.67
N VAL A 42 -1.01 5.05 7.34
CA VAL A 42 -1.20 3.86 6.50
C VAL A 42 -0.09 2.87 6.82
N GLN A 43 -0.45 1.62 7.10
CA GLN A 43 0.45 0.65 7.71
C GLN A 43 0.96 -0.32 6.65
N VAL A 44 2.27 -0.37 6.45
CA VAL A 44 2.92 -1.38 5.63
C VAL A 44 3.39 -2.50 6.53
N ARG A 45 2.72 -3.65 6.42
CA ARG A 45 3.12 -4.87 7.10
C ARG A 45 3.77 -5.80 6.10
N ALA A 46 4.94 -6.30 6.41
CA ALA A 46 5.56 -7.33 5.58
C ALA A 46 6.25 -8.39 6.45
N ASP A 47 6.04 -9.63 6.06
CA ASP A 47 6.83 -10.76 6.51
C ASP A 47 7.57 -11.39 5.33
N GLY A 48 8.31 -12.47 5.57
CA GLY A 48 9.09 -13.13 4.50
C GLY A 48 8.23 -13.77 3.40
N LYS A 49 6.90 -13.73 3.50
CA LYS A 49 5.96 -14.36 2.56
C LYS A 49 5.08 -13.35 1.84
N SER A 50 4.60 -12.31 2.53
CA SER A 50 3.70 -11.32 1.95
C SER A 50 3.96 -9.91 2.45
N THR A 51 3.54 -8.94 1.63
CA THR A 51 3.38 -7.54 2.01
C THR A 51 1.89 -7.20 1.98
N GLU A 52 1.41 -6.51 3.00
CA GLU A 52 0.04 -6.07 3.18
C GLU A 52 0.06 -4.58 3.54
N VAL A 53 -0.77 -3.80 2.86
CA VAL A 53 -1.04 -2.41 3.20
C VAL A 53 -2.41 -2.33 3.86
N SER A 54 -2.46 -1.81 5.08
CA SER A 54 -3.71 -1.61 5.81
C SER A 54 -3.96 -0.13 6.07
N LEU A 55 -5.22 0.28 5.97
CA LEU A 55 -5.65 1.63 6.38
C LEU A 55 -5.45 1.85 7.89
N PRO A 56 -5.38 3.12 8.34
CA PRO A 56 -5.22 3.44 9.75
C PRO A 56 -6.35 2.85 10.59
N THR A 57 -6.02 2.43 11.81
CA THR A 57 -6.99 1.89 12.76
C THR A 57 -6.90 2.63 14.08
N TYR A 58 -8.01 2.67 14.82
CA TYR A 58 -8.07 3.21 16.16
C TYR A 58 -8.56 2.16 17.15
N ARG A 59 -8.23 2.36 18.42
CA ARG A 59 -8.72 1.52 19.52
C ARG A 59 -10.07 2.05 19.97
N ALA A 60 -11.14 1.29 19.76
CA ALA A 60 -12.48 1.63 20.21
C ALA A 60 -12.63 1.40 21.73
N PRO A 61 -13.64 2.00 22.38
CA PRO A 61 -13.84 1.89 23.83
C PRO A 61 -14.05 0.45 24.34
N ASP A 62 -14.56 -0.43 23.48
CA ASP A 62 -14.72 -1.87 23.74
C ASP A 62 -13.38 -2.64 23.66
N GLY A 63 -12.28 -1.95 23.36
CA GLY A 63 -10.99 -2.57 23.13
C GLY A 63 -10.88 -3.30 21.79
N SER A 64 -11.77 -3.08 20.82
CA SER A 64 -11.57 -3.55 19.46
C SER A 64 -10.70 -2.59 18.66
N TRP A 65 -9.95 -3.10 17.68
CA TRP A 65 -9.35 -2.27 16.64
C TRP A 65 -10.38 -2.06 15.53
N ARG A 66 -10.63 -0.80 15.14
CA ARG A 66 -11.57 -0.45 14.08
C ARG A 66 -10.89 0.41 13.02
N PRO A 67 -11.29 0.29 11.74
CA PRO A 67 -10.78 1.17 10.69
C PRO A 67 -11.13 2.62 11.02
N ALA A 68 -10.15 3.51 10.93
CA ALA A 68 -10.35 4.94 11.10
C ALA A 68 -11.04 5.56 9.88
N ILE A 69 -10.86 4.94 8.70
CA ILE A 69 -11.48 5.34 7.45
C ILE A 69 -11.95 4.10 6.69
N ILE A 70 -13.13 4.19 6.08
CA ILE A 70 -13.69 3.15 5.22
C ILE A 70 -13.74 3.74 3.81
N LEU A 71 -13.06 3.08 2.88
CA LEU A 71 -13.00 3.45 1.47
C LEU A 71 -13.50 2.29 0.61
N PRO A 72 -13.96 2.56 -0.62
CA PRO A 72 -14.15 1.53 -1.64
C PRO A 72 -12.85 0.76 -1.93
N ASP A 73 -12.97 -0.48 -2.39
CA ASP A 73 -11.82 -1.36 -2.59
C ASP A 73 -10.90 -0.83 -3.69
N GLU A 74 -11.45 -0.18 -4.72
CA GLU A 74 -10.70 0.44 -5.81
C GLU A 74 -9.70 1.48 -5.30
N ILE A 75 -10.09 2.24 -4.27
CA ILE A 75 -9.22 3.25 -3.66
C ILE A 75 -8.20 2.60 -2.73
N LYS A 76 -8.58 1.53 -2.01
CA LYS A 76 -7.64 0.77 -1.18
C LYS A 76 -6.53 0.12 -2.00
N GLU A 77 -6.86 -0.42 -3.16
CA GLU A 77 -5.91 -1.00 -4.10
C GLU A 77 -4.94 0.08 -4.61
N ALA A 78 -5.45 1.23 -5.06
CA ALA A 78 -4.61 2.35 -5.48
C ALA A 78 -3.66 2.86 -4.36
N ILE A 79 -4.15 2.93 -3.11
CA ILE A 79 -3.32 3.24 -1.94
C ILE A 79 -2.25 2.17 -1.73
N SER A 80 -2.61 0.89 -1.86
CA SER A 80 -1.68 -0.22 -1.65
C SER A 80 -0.56 -0.19 -2.67
N ASP A 81 -0.87 0.00 -3.95
CA ASP A 81 0.11 0.05 -5.03
C ASP A 81 1.10 1.21 -4.87
N THR A 82 0.56 2.41 -4.61
CA THR A 82 1.38 3.62 -4.44
C THR A 82 2.29 3.56 -3.21
N VAL A 83 1.82 2.96 -2.12
CA VAL A 83 2.61 2.80 -0.89
C VAL A 83 3.66 1.70 -1.04
N ILE A 84 3.33 0.59 -1.72
CA ILE A 84 4.31 -0.47 -2.01
C ILE A 84 5.42 0.06 -2.91
N ALA A 85 5.08 0.79 -3.98
CA ALA A 85 6.05 1.42 -4.86
C ALA A 85 6.99 2.35 -4.08
N ALA A 86 6.44 3.24 -3.25
CA ALA A 86 7.24 4.12 -2.38
C ALA A 86 8.13 3.34 -1.40
N GLY A 87 7.63 2.22 -0.85
CA GLY A 87 8.41 1.35 0.03
C GLY A 87 9.57 0.63 -0.66
N LEU A 88 9.40 0.26 -1.93
CA LEU A 88 10.46 -0.32 -2.76
C LEU A 88 11.52 0.74 -3.10
N GLU A 89 11.09 1.93 -3.53
CA GLU A 89 11.99 3.05 -3.85
C GLU A 89 12.81 3.50 -2.64
N ALA A 90 12.19 3.51 -1.45
CA ALA A 90 12.86 3.83 -0.19
C ALA A 90 13.78 2.70 0.34
N GLY A 91 13.81 1.54 -0.33
CA GLY A 91 14.58 0.36 0.10
C GLY A 91 14.07 -0.29 1.39
N ILE A 92 12.84 0.03 1.81
CA ILE A 92 12.18 -0.54 2.99
C ILE A 92 11.61 -1.92 2.66
N LEU A 93 11.01 -2.04 1.47
CA LEU A 93 10.51 -3.29 0.90
C LEU A 93 11.51 -3.84 -0.12
N ARG A 94 11.37 -5.12 -0.45
CA ARG A 94 12.16 -5.80 -1.49
C ARG A 94 11.26 -6.72 -2.30
N VAL A 95 11.51 -6.79 -3.60
CA VAL A 95 10.88 -7.78 -4.48
C VAL A 95 11.50 -9.16 -4.18
N LYS A 96 10.67 -10.19 -4.10
CA LYS A 96 11.14 -11.57 -3.96
C LYS A 96 11.69 -12.03 -5.31
N GLU A 97 12.95 -12.48 -5.37
CA GLU A 97 13.64 -12.85 -6.62
C GLU A 97 12.91 -13.90 -7.47
N GLU A 98 12.06 -14.74 -6.88
CA GLU A 98 11.25 -15.74 -7.59
C GLU A 98 10.30 -15.12 -8.65
N SER A 99 9.84 -13.87 -8.48
CA SER A 99 8.91 -13.24 -9.43
C SER A 99 9.58 -12.79 -10.74
N LEU A 100 10.89 -12.56 -10.74
CA LEU A 100 11.65 -12.21 -11.95
C LEU A 100 11.90 -13.45 -12.83
N ALA A 101 12.12 -14.62 -12.20
CA ALA A 101 12.33 -15.87 -12.93
C ALA A 101 11.08 -16.32 -13.70
N GLU A 102 9.88 -16.16 -13.15
CA GLU A 102 8.63 -16.49 -13.84
C GLU A 102 8.22 -15.48 -14.92
N GLN A 103 8.58 -14.20 -14.77
CA GLN A 103 8.31 -13.18 -15.79
C GLN A 103 9.24 -13.29 -17.01
N CYS A 104 10.52 -13.63 -16.82
CA CYS A 104 11.44 -13.88 -17.93
C CYS A 104 11.06 -15.13 -18.75
N MET A 105 10.52 -16.18 -18.13
CA MET A 105 10.09 -17.39 -18.86
C MET A 105 8.78 -17.22 -19.65
N LYS A 106 7.93 -16.24 -19.32
CA LYS A 106 6.68 -15.97 -20.06
C LYS A 106 6.84 -15.02 -21.26
N ALA A 107 8.04 -14.44 -21.43
CA ALA A 107 8.33 -13.46 -22.47
C ALA A 107 8.99 -14.07 -23.73
N GLU A 108 9.03 -15.39 -23.88
CA GLU A 108 9.55 -16.02 -25.08
C GLU A 108 8.40 -16.27 -26.08
N PRO A 109 8.30 -15.51 -27.19
CA PRO A 109 7.32 -15.80 -28.23
C PRO A 109 7.76 -17.05 -29.01
N ASP A 110 6.78 -17.94 -29.18
CA ASP A 110 6.78 -19.14 -29.99
C ASP A 110 7.56 -18.99 -31.32
N PRO A 111 8.67 -19.74 -31.54
CA PRO A 111 9.34 -19.76 -32.82
C PRO A 111 8.54 -20.65 -33.78
N ARG A 112 7.92 -20.02 -34.78
CA ARG A 112 7.37 -20.73 -35.94
C ARG A 112 8.44 -21.46 -36.73
#